data_AF-A0A1H5RZ06-F1
#
_entry.id   AF-A0A1H5RZ06-F1
#
_cell.length_a   1.000
_cell.length_b   1.000
_cell.length_c   1.000
_cell.angle_alpha   90.00
_cell.angle_beta   90.00
_cell.angle_gamma   90.00
#
_symmetry.space_group_name_H-M   'P 1'
#
loop_
_entity.id
_entity.type
_entity.pdbx_description
1 polymer ?
#
loop_
_entity_poly.entity_id
_entity_poly.type
_entity_poly.pdbx_seq_one_letter_code
_entity_poly.pdbx_strand_id
1 'polypeptide(L)' 'MKLIPGRIYAVRLCSGELRRWRFDGVDGNGLAWWQDEETGLGFSEASLMYAWEIAAAESGCSDEDGDG' A
#
# COMPACT_ATOMS: atom_id res chain seq x y z
N MET A 1 6.76 -7.06 8.73
CA MET A 1 5.97 -7.40 7.52
C MET A 1 6.80 -7.04 6.31
N LYS A 2 6.89 -7.91 5.30
CA LYS A 2 7.57 -7.60 4.04
C LYS A 2 6.52 -7.09 3.06
N LEU A 3 6.64 -5.82 2.66
CA LEU A 3 5.77 -5.21 1.67
C LEU A 3 6.13 -5.73 0.27
N ILE A 4 5.12 -5.98 -0.54
CA ILE A 4 5.24 -6.54 -1.89
C ILE A 4 4.94 -5.40 -2.87
N PRO A 5 5.92 -4.98 -3.69
CA PRO A 5 5.70 -3.95 -4.69
C PRO A 5 4.64 -4.42 -5.69
N GLY A 6 3.74 -3.51 -6.09
CA GLY A 6 2.57 -3.78 -6.92
C GLY A 6 1.33 -4.28 -6.17
N ARG A 7 1.42 -4.53 -4.85
CA ARG A 7 0.26 -4.94 -4.04
C ARG A 7 -0.42 -3.73 -3.39
N ILE A 8 -1.74 -3.81 -3.29
CA ILE A 8 -2.57 -2.82 -2.60
C ILE A 8 -2.71 -3.20 -1.14
N TYR A 9 -2.58 -2.21 -0.27
CA TYR A 9 -2.70 -2.34 1.16
C TYR A 9 -3.79 -1.39 1.67
N ALA A 10 -4.64 -1.91 2.53
CA ALA A 10 -5.58 -1.11 3.28
C ALA A 10 -4.81 -0.43 4.42
N VAL A 11 -4.76 0.90 4.40
CA VAL A 11 -4.07 1.72 5.37
C VAL A 11 -5.10 2.50 6.17
N ARG A 12 -5.01 2.42 7.49
CA ARG A 12 -5.83 3.21 8.40
C ARG A 12 -5.06 4.45 8.84
N LEU A 13 -5.65 5.61 8.56
CA LEU A 13 -5.16 6.90 9.03
C LEU A 13 -5.53 7.10 10.51
N CYS A 14 -4.80 7.99 11.19
CA CYS A 14 -5.10 8.39 12.56
C CYS A 14 -6.53 8.95 12.72
N SER A 15 -7.11 9.54 11.67
CA SER A 15 -8.52 9.99 11.64
C SER A 15 -9.53 8.84 11.74
N GLY A 16 -9.12 7.59 11.55
CA GLY A 16 -10.00 6.42 11.43
C GLY A 16 -10.42 6.08 10.00
N GLU A 17 -10.00 6.90 9.03
CA GLU A 17 -10.27 6.69 7.61
C GLU A 17 -9.40 5.54 7.06
N LEU A 18 -10.03 4.63 6.31
CA LEU A 18 -9.35 3.54 5.59
C LEU A 18 -9.11 3.99 4.15
N ARG A 19 -7.84 3.96 3.75
CA ARG A 19 -7.36 4.28 2.39
C ARG A 19 -6.74 3.06 1.75
N ARG A 20 -6.76 3.02 0.42
CA ARG A 20 -6.14 1.94 -0.37
C ARG A 20 -4.90 2.48 -1.04
N TRP A 21 -3.74 2.00 -0.60
CA TRP A 21 -2.45 2.44 -1.12
C TRP A 21 -1.75 1.27 -1.79
N ARG A 22 -1.35 1.45 -3.04
CA ARG A 22 -0.47 0.52 -3.73
C ARG A 22 0.96 0.78 -3.31
N PHE A 23 1.64 -0.25 -2.81
CA PHE A 23 3.06 -0.15 -2.52
C PHE A 23 3.83 -0.23 -3.84
N ASP A 24 4.58 0.81 -4.17
CA ASP A 24 5.35 0.85 -5.42
C ASP A 24 6.76 0.24 -5.23
N GLY A 25 7.32 0.39 -4.02
CA GLY A 25 8.62 -0.16 -3.68
C GLY A 25 9.35 0.71 -2.66
N VAL A 26 10.65 0.49 -2.55
CA VAL A 26 11.53 1.32 -1.74
C VAL A 26 12.53 2.01 -2.66
N ASP A 27 12.69 3.32 -2.51
CA ASP A 27 13.64 4.10 -3.29
C ASP A 27 15.08 3.82 -2.89
N GLY A 28 16.04 4.33 -3.69
CA GLY A 28 17.47 4.25 -3.38
C GLY A 28 17.88 4.83 -2.02
N ASN A 29 17.01 5.65 -1.40
CA ASN A 29 17.20 6.19 -0.05
C ASN A 29 16.61 5.32 1.08
N GLY A 30 16.04 4.15 0.76
CA GLY A 30 15.39 3.30 1.75
C GLY A 30 13.98 3.76 2.15
N LEU A 31 13.38 4.70 1.40
CA LEU A 31 12.03 5.22 1.67
C LEU A 31 10.97 4.42 0.91
N ALA A 32 9.95 3.96 1.63
CA ALA A 32 8.78 3.31 1.06
C ALA A 32 7.94 4.29 0.23
N TRP A 33 7.64 3.91 -1.01
CA TRP A 33 6.76 4.63 -1.92
C TRP A 33 5.41 3.97 -2.05
N TRP A 34 4.40 4.82 -2.03
CA TRP A 34 3.00 4.48 -2.01
C TRP A 34 2.26 5.28 -3.07
N GLN A 35 1.22 4.71 -3.63
CA GLN A 35 0.31 5.40 -4.53
C GLN A 35 -1.11 5.25 -4.01
N ASP A 36 -1.79 6.37 -3.80
CA ASP A 36 -3.18 6.38 -3.42
C ASP A 36 -4.03 5.95 -4.62
N GLU A 37 -4.72 4.82 -4.52
CA GLU A 37 -5.58 4.32 -5.60
C GLU A 37 -6.85 5.17 -5.75
N GLU A 38 -7.20 5.96 -4.75
CA GLU A 38 -8.41 6.79 -4.75
C GLU A 38 -8.22 8.10 -5.52
N THR A 39 -7.04 8.71 -5.37
CA THR A 39 -6.68 9.99 -6.01
C THR A 39 -5.65 9.84 -7.14
N GLY A 40 -4.98 8.69 -7.23
CA GLY A 40 -3.88 8.43 -8.17
C GLY A 40 -2.54 9.07 -7.77
N LEU A 41 -2.45 9.71 -6.61
CA LEU A 41 -1.26 10.44 -6.18
C LEU A 41 -0.21 9.51 -5.56
N GLY A 42 1.01 9.58 -6.08
CA GLY A 42 2.18 8.93 -5.52
C GLY A 42 2.83 9.78 -4.42
N PHE A 43 3.17 9.17 -3.29
CA PHE A 43 3.84 9.81 -2.17
C PHE A 43 4.77 8.83 -1.46
N SER A 44 5.79 9.38 -0.80
CA SER A 44 6.70 8.59 0.04
C SER A 44 6.21 8.57 1.48
N GLU A 45 6.64 7.57 2.25
CA GLU A 45 6.37 7.48 3.69
C GLU A 45 6.87 8.73 4.45
N ALA A 46 7.95 9.37 3.98
CA ALA A 46 8.48 10.61 4.54
C ALA A 46 7.57 11.84 4.29
N SER A 47 6.68 11.77 3.30
CA SER A 47 5.75 12.85 2.96
C SER A 47 4.47 12.83 3.80
N LEU A 48 4.23 11.74 4.55
CA LEU A 48 3.06 11.62 5.41
C LEU A 48 3.26 12.47 6.67
N MET A 49 2.49 13.55 6.77
CA MET A 49 2.48 14.40 7.97
C MET A 49 1.77 13.75 9.17
N TYR A 50 1.19 12.56 9.00
CA TYR A 50 0.32 11.90 9.98
C TYR A 50 0.75 10.45 10.21
N ALA A 51 0.45 9.92 11.41
CA ALA A 51 0.59 8.50 11.70
C ALA A 51 -0.42 7.66 10.92
N TRP A 52 0.03 6.53 10.41
CA TRP A 52 -0.75 5.58 9.62
C TRP A 52 -0.34 4.15 9.96
N GLU A 53 -1.24 3.20 9.74
CA GLU A 53 -1.01 1.78 10.00
C GLU A 53 -1.56 0.95 8.84
N ILE A 54 -0.82 -0.08 8.43
CA ILE A 54 -1.31 -1.06 7.47
C ILE A 54 -2.33 -1.96 8.18
N ALA A 55 -3.61 -1.73 7.91
CA ALA A 55 -4.72 -2.49 8.49
C ALA A 55 -4.80 -3.91 7.90
N ALA A 56 -4.60 -4.03 6.59
CA ALA A 56 -4.57 -5.32 5.91
C ALA A 56 -3.80 -5.25 4.58
N ALA A 57 -3.12 -6.33 4.22
CA ALA A 57 -2.71 -6.52 2.83
C ALA A 57 -3.92 -7.02 2.06
N GLU A 58 -4.36 -6.30 1.02
CA GLU A 58 -5.36 -6.88 0.12
C GLU A 58 -4.67 -8.06 -0.53
N SER A 59 -5.13 -9.26 -0.16
CA SER A 59 -4.73 -10.48 -0.84
C SER A 59 -5.38 -10.42 -2.20
N GLY A 60 -4.75 -9.73 -3.16
CA GLY A 60 -5.15 -9.80 -4.55
C GLY A 60 -5.28 -11.28 -4.89
N CYS A 61 -6.49 -11.71 -5.25
CA CYS A 61 -6.75 -13.07 -5.65
C CYS A 61 -5.74 -13.42 -6.73
N SER A 62 -4.75 -14.24 -6.37
CA SER A 62 -4.29 -15.23 -7.33
C SER A 62 -5.41 -16.25 -7.30
N ASP A 63 -6.41 -16.04 -8.16
CA ASP A 63 -7.19 -17.17 -8.64
C ASP A 63 -6.16 -18.08 -9.31
N GLU A 64 -5.71 -19.09 -8.57
CA GLU A 64 -5.16 -20.29 -9.18
C GLU A 64 -6.32 -20.89 -9.98
N ASP A 65 -6.44 -20.47 -11.24
CA ASP A 65 -7.11 -21.26 -12.26
C ASP A 65 -6.29 -22.54 -12.44
N GLY A 66 -6.59 -23.53 -11.59
CA GLY A 66 -6.34 -24.91 -11.91
C GLY A 66 -7.30 -25.33 -13.02
N ASP A 67 -6.76 -25.82 -14.13
CA ASP A 67 -7.47 -26.76 -15.01
C ASP A 67 -6.50 -27.81 -15.56
N GLY A 68 -6.69 -29.03 -15.04
CA GLY A 68 -6.83 -30.29 -15.80
C GLY A 68 -5.72 -30.75 -16.72
#